data_AF-A0A8T6VHA0-F1
#
_entry.id   AF-A0A8T6VHA0-F1
#
_cell.length_a   1.000
_cell.length_b   1.000
_cell.length_c   1.000
_cell.angle_alpha   90.00
_cell.angle_beta   90.00
_cell.angle_gamma   90.00
#
_symmetry.space_group_name_H-M   'P 1'
#
loop_
_entity.id
_entity.type
_entity.pdbx_description
1 polymer ?
#
loop_
_entity_poly.entity_id
_entity_poly.type
_entity_poly.pdbx_seq_one_letter_code
_entity_poly.pdbx_strand_id
1 'polypeptide(L)'
;HQTVHSMLNPPISNFGIRGIRRSAKEITKWPNLFNDKELRLNLFTIYIFIEIGGTGGGCFRYMYSRFLREAAEITSNKALERAASMIFESGKHFSELGQLFDDAETAANIEERIRAAKEKFTTIADMEEEAFQYLAENIPTSTEEHQET
;
A
#
# COMPACT_ATOMS: atom_id res chain seq x y z
N HIS A 1 6.19 5.32 -15.93
CA HIS A 1 7.22 6.32 -15.58
C HIS A 1 6.82 7.29 -14.47
N GLN A 2 5.91 8.25 -14.67
CA GLN A 2 5.59 9.25 -13.62
C GLN A 2 5.14 8.63 -12.28
N THR A 3 4.19 7.68 -12.30
CA THR A 3 3.70 7.01 -11.09
C THR A 3 4.80 6.28 -10.34
N VAL A 4 5.65 5.54 -11.07
CA VAL A 4 6.80 4.81 -10.52
C VAL A 4 7.74 5.76 -9.78
N HIS A 5 8.11 6.87 -10.43
CA HIS A 5 8.97 7.88 -9.83
C HIS A 5 8.34 8.49 -8.57
N SER A 6 7.06 8.86 -8.62
CA SER A 6 6.36 9.46 -7.46
C SER A 6 6.25 8.50 -6.26
N MET A 7 6.07 7.20 -6.50
CA MET A 7 5.95 6.21 -5.43
C MET A 7 7.30 5.92 -4.76
N LEU A 8 8.38 5.83 -5.55
CA LEU A 8 9.74 5.55 -5.08
C LEU A 8 10.44 6.79 -4.50
N ASN A 9 10.23 7.95 -5.13
CA ASN A 9 10.93 9.21 -4.83
C ASN A 9 9.96 10.35 -4.47
N PRO A 10 9.07 10.19 -3.47
CA PRO A 10 8.09 11.21 -3.12
C PRO A 10 8.79 12.46 -2.54
N PRO A 11 8.35 13.70 -2.77
CA PRO A 11 9.07 14.90 -2.30
C PRO A 11 9.16 15.02 -0.77
N ILE A 12 8.29 14.32 -0.04
CA ILE A 12 8.20 14.33 1.43
C ILE A 12 7.96 12.91 1.97
N SER A 13 8.25 12.69 3.26
CA SER A 13 8.32 11.35 3.86
C SER A 13 6.97 10.69 4.17
N ASN A 14 5.85 11.40 4.04
CA ASN A 14 4.49 10.89 4.30
C ASN A 14 3.74 10.51 3.01
N PHE A 15 4.42 10.40 1.87
CA PHE A 15 3.85 9.97 0.59
C PHE A 15 4.54 8.72 0.05
N GLY A 16 3.87 8.00 -0.86
CA GLY A 16 4.40 6.82 -1.52
C GLY A 16 4.86 5.73 -0.54
N ILE A 17 5.86 4.95 -0.95
CA ILE A 17 6.44 3.87 -0.13
C ILE A 17 7.01 4.42 1.18
N ARG A 18 7.66 5.59 1.14
CA ARG A 18 8.18 6.26 2.35
C ARG A 18 7.09 6.57 3.36
N GLY A 19 5.90 6.97 2.88
CA GLY A 19 4.72 7.20 3.70
C GLY A 19 4.26 5.94 4.42
N ILE A 20 4.20 4.81 3.72
CA ILE A 20 3.83 3.52 4.30
C ILE A 20 4.83 3.10 5.39
N ARG A 21 6.14 3.21 5.10
CA ARG A 21 7.20 2.96 6.09
C ARG A 21 7.13 3.90 7.29
N ARG A 22 6.74 5.15 7.07
CA ARG A 22 6.53 6.12 8.15
C ARG A 22 5.33 5.73 9.00
N SER A 23 4.21 5.35 8.40
CA SER A 23 3.02 4.86 9.13
C SER A 23 3.35 3.68 10.03
N ALA A 24 4.18 2.73 9.57
CA ALA A 24 4.67 1.61 10.40
C ALA A 24 5.36 2.06 11.69
N LYS A 25 6.10 3.19 11.64
CA LYS A 25 6.78 3.77 12.80
C LYS A 25 5.84 4.60 13.65
N GLU A 26 5.01 5.44 13.04
CA GLU A 26 4.14 6.38 13.77
C GLU A 26 3.05 5.66 14.55
N ILE A 27 2.45 4.58 14.02
CA ILE A 27 1.36 3.86 14.71
C ILE A 27 1.80 3.32 16.07
N THR A 28 3.08 2.97 16.25
CA THR A 28 3.61 2.50 17.54
C THR A 28 3.69 3.59 18.61
N LYS A 29 3.63 4.86 18.22
CA LYS A 29 3.66 6.00 19.14
C LYS A 29 2.27 6.41 19.61
N TRP A 30 1.22 6.00 18.90
CA TRP A 30 -0.16 6.42 19.15
C TRP A 30 -0.66 6.13 20.57
N PRO A 31 -0.31 4.99 21.22
CA PRO A 31 -0.69 4.75 22.62
C PRO A 31 -0.17 5.79 23.61
N ASN A 32 0.91 6.49 23.27
CA ASN A 32 1.49 7.56 24.10
C ASN A 32 0.99 8.97 23.71
N LEU A 33 0.31 9.10 22.57
CA LEU A 33 -0.12 10.39 22.02
C LEU A 33 -1.62 10.64 22.23
N PHE A 34 -2.42 9.59 22.32
CA PHE A 34 -3.88 9.67 22.42
C PHE A 34 -4.36 9.03 23.72
N ASN A 35 -5.48 9.52 24.25
CA ASN A 35 -6.19 8.77 25.29
C ASN A 35 -6.85 7.51 24.70
N ASP A 36 -7.28 6.57 25.54
CA ASP A 36 -7.81 5.26 25.08
C ASP A 36 -8.97 5.41 24.09
N LYS A 37 -9.91 6.32 24.35
CA LYS A 37 -11.06 6.57 23.46
C LYS A 37 -10.62 7.09 22.09
N GLU A 38 -9.73 8.07 22.07
CA GLU A 38 -9.18 8.64 20.83
C GLU A 38 -8.36 7.62 20.06
N LEU A 39 -7.52 6.84 20.74
CA LEU A 39 -6.72 5.78 20.15
C LEU A 39 -7.61 4.78 19.41
N ARG A 40 -8.64 4.25 20.09
CA ARG A 40 -9.57 3.27 19.52
C ARG A 40 -10.31 3.82 18.32
N LEU A 41 -10.78 5.08 18.40
CA LEU A 41 -11.44 5.74 17.28
C LEU A 41 -10.50 5.91 16.07
N ASN A 42 -9.26 6.32 16.31
CA ASN A 42 -8.25 6.47 15.25
C ASN A 42 -7.89 5.12 14.61
N LEU A 43 -7.78 4.06 15.41
CA LEU A 43 -7.55 2.70 14.89
C LEU A 43 -8.74 2.20 14.07
N PHE A 44 -9.96 2.37 14.56
CA PHE A 44 -11.17 2.03 13.78
C PHE A 44 -11.26 2.84 12.48
N THR A 45 -10.79 4.09 12.50
CA THR A 45 -10.72 4.94 11.31
C THR A 45 -9.75 4.36 10.25
N ILE A 46 -8.68 3.68 10.65
CA ILE A 46 -7.81 2.95 9.70
C ILE A 46 -8.61 1.86 8.97
N TYR A 47 -9.41 1.06 9.69
CA TYR A 47 -10.29 0.07 9.08
C TYR A 47 -11.26 0.71 8.07
N ILE A 48 -11.92 1.81 8.45
CA ILE A 48 -12.82 2.54 7.56
C ILE A 48 -12.08 2.96 6.28
N PHE A 49 -10.91 3.60 6.38
CA PHE A 49 -10.18 4.07 5.21
C PHE A 49 -9.69 2.95 4.31
N ILE A 50 -9.39 1.77 4.86
CA ILE A 50 -8.90 0.64 4.07
C ILE A 50 -10.03 -0.12 3.38
N GLU A 51 -11.15 -0.37 4.08
CA GLU A 51 -12.19 -1.31 3.65
C GLU A 51 -13.50 -0.64 3.24
N ILE A 52 -13.95 0.40 3.97
CA ILE A 52 -15.32 0.93 3.83
C ILE A 52 -15.36 2.25 3.04
N GLY A 53 -14.28 3.04 3.08
CA GLY A 53 -14.20 4.41 2.56
C GLY A 53 -14.24 4.56 1.04
N GLY A 54 -14.83 3.60 0.32
CA GLY A 54 -14.94 3.62 -1.15
C GLY A 54 -13.68 3.19 -1.89
N THR A 55 -12.75 2.52 -1.20
CA THR A 55 -11.48 2.02 -1.78
C THR A 55 -11.64 0.69 -2.53
N GLY A 56 -12.78 0.02 -2.36
CA GLY A 56 -13.00 -1.35 -2.83
C GLY A 56 -12.23 -2.41 -2.01
N GLY A 57 -11.80 -2.07 -0.79
CA GLY A 57 -10.90 -2.88 0.02
C GLY A 57 -9.44 -2.71 -0.36
N GLY A 58 -8.53 -3.09 0.54
CA GLY A 58 -7.09 -3.12 0.27
C GLY A 58 -6.50 -1.77 -0.13
N CYS A 59 -7.12 -0.66 0.31
CA CYS A 59 -6.64 0.70 0.02
C CYS A 59 -6.36 0.95 -1.48
N PHE A 60 -7.32 0.63 -2.35
CA PHE A 60 -7.28 0.75 -3.82
C PHE A 60 -6.35 -0.22 -4.57
N ARG A 61 -5.59 -1.09 -3.88
CA ARG A 61 -4.62 -1.97 -4.55
C ARG A 61 -5.29 -3.00 -5.44
N TYR A 62 -6.47 -3.51 -5.06
CA TYR A 62 -7.22 -4.42 -5.93
C TYR A 62 -7.65 -3.75 -7.25
N MET A 63 -8.10 -2.49 -7.17
CA MET A 63 -8.47 -1.71 -8.36
C MET A 63 -7.24 -1.46 -9.24
N TYR A 64 -6.12 -1.03 -8.64
CA TYR A 64 -4.89 -0.74 -9.39
C TYR A 64 -4.28 -2.01 -10.01
N SER A 65 -4.33 -3.14 -9.30
CA SER A 65 -3.92 -4.45 -9.81
C SER A 65 -4.72 -4.87 -11.05
N ARG A 66 -6.05 -4.73 -11.02
CA ARG A 66 -6.90 -5.04 -12.19
C ARG A 66 -6.54 -4.17 -13.38
N PHE A 67 -6.34 -2.87 -13.15
CA PHE A 67 -5.86 -1.95 -14.19
C PHE A 67 -4.53 -2.41 -14.80
N LEU A 68 -3.54 -2.76 -13.98
CA LEU A 68 -2.24 -3.23 -14.46
C LEU A 68 -2.37 -4.53 -15.27
N ARG A 69 -3.25 -5.44 -14.86
CA ARG A 69 -3.50 -6.70 -15.58
C ARG A 69 -4.16 -6.45 -16.94
N GLU A 70 -5.19 -5.61 -17.01
CA GLU A 70 -5.82 -5.25 -18.28
C GLU A 70 -4.82 -4.52 -19.21
N ALA A 71 -3.99 -3.64 -18.66
CA ALA A 71 -2.93 -2.97 -19.42
C ALA A 71 -1.88 -3.98 -19.92
N ALA A 72 -1.53 -5.00 -19.14
CA ALA A 72 -0.63 -6.08 -19.54
C ALA A 72 -1.19 -6.86 -20.73
N GLU A 73 -2.48 -7.18 -20.72
CA GLU A 73 -3.16 -7.88 -21.82
C GLU A 73 -3.16 -7.05 -23.11
N ILE A 74 -3.48 -5.74 -23.02
CA ILE A 74 -3.51 -4.83 -24.17
C ILE A 74 -2.12 -4.62 -24.77
N THR A 75 -1.10 -4.48 -23.92
CA THR A 75 0.28 -4.15 -24.34
C THR A 75 1.17 -5.36 -24.54
N SER A 76 0.70 -6.56 -24.18
CA SER A 76 1.51 -7.78 -24.08
C SER A 76 2.75 -7.63 -23.19
N ASN A 77 2.72 -6.71 -22.22
CA ASN A 77 3.85 -6.41 -21.35
C ASN A 77 3.79 -7.23 -20.05
N LYS A 78 4.62 -8.28 -19.97
CA LYS A 78 4.75 -9.15 -18.79
C LYS A 78 5.21 -8.42 -17.52
N ALA A 79 5.84 -7.25 -17.66
CA ALA A 79 6.25 -6.47 -16.50
C ALA A 79 5.04 -5.95 -15.72
N LEU A 80 4.01 -5.51 -16.45
CA LEU A 80 2.74 -5.05 -15.87
C LEU A 80 1.99 -6.19 -15.19
N GLU A 81 1.98 -7.38 -15.78
CA GLU A 81 1.34 -8.56 -15.19
C GLU A 81 1.97 -8.94 -13.85
N ARG A 82 3.30 -9.01 -13.78
CA ARG A 82 4.00 -9.31 -12.52
C ARG A 82 3.72 -8.25 -11.45
N ALA A 83 3.79 -6.97 -11.82
CA ALA A 83 3.47 -5.89 -10.89
C ALA A 83 2.01 -5.96 -10.43
N ALA A 84 1.07 -6.32 -11.31
CA ALA A 84 -0.33 -6.51 -10.95
C ALA A 84 -0.50 -7.55 -9.84
N SER A 85 0.21 -8.69 -9.92
CA SER A 85 0.19 -9.72 -8.88
C SER A 85 0.75 -9.22 -7.55
N MET A 86 1.88 -8.52 -7.56
CA MET A 86 2.49 -7.99 -6.33
C MET A 86 1.63 -6.92 -5.67
N ILE A 87 1.03 -6.03 -6.46
CA ILE A 87 0.09 -5.01 -5.98
C ILE A 87 -1.17 -5.67 -5.42
N PHE A 88 -1.68 -6.76 -6.03
CA PHE A 88 -2.83 -7.49 -5.49
C PHE A 88 -2.54 -8.04 -4.08
N GLU A 89 -1.39 -8.69 -3.90
CA GLU A 89 -0.99 -9.25 -2.61
C GLU A 89 -0.72 -8.13 -1.57
N SER A 90 -0.17 -6.97 -1.98
CA SER A 90 -0.11 -5.79 -1.12
C SER A 90 -1.51 -5.35 -0.65
N GLY A 91 -2.50 -5.38 -1.55
CA GLY A 91 -3.90 -5.10 -1.22
C GLY A 91 -4.47 -6.05 -0.17
N LYS A 92 -4.15 -7.35 -0.27
CA LYS A 92 -4.52 -8.34 0.75
C LYS A 92 -3.93 -8.00 2.12
N HIS A 93 -2.65 -7.64 2.17
CA HIS A 93 -2.04 -7.21 3.44
C HIS A 93 -2.63 -5.92 3.99
N PHE A 94 -3.03 -4.97 3.13
CA PHE A 94 -3.80 -3.81 3.57
C PHE A 94 -5.13 -4.23 4.19
N SER A 95 -5.89 -5.12 3.54
CA SER A 95 -7.15 -5.63 4.09
C SER A 95 -6.97 -6.32 5.44
N GLU A 96 -5.97 -7.20 5.54
CA GLU A 96 -5.62 -7.85 6.81
C GLU A 96 -5.23 -6.84 7.89
N LEU A 97 -4.53 -5.76 7.53
CA LEU A 97 -4.18 -4.67 8.43
C LEU A 97 -5.44 -3.93 8.92
N GLY A 98 -6.37 -3.60 8.01
CA GLY A 98 -7.63 -2.96 8.37
C GLY A 98 -8.45 -3.81 9.33
N GLN A 99 -8.54 -5.11 9.08
CA GLN A 99 -9.24 -6.08 9.93
C GLN A 99 -8.63 -6.24 11.33
N LEU A 100 -7.41 -5.77 11.58
CA LEU A 100 -6.89 -5.70 12.96
C LEU A 100 -7.67 -4.69 13.82
N PHE A 101 -8.48 -3.82 13.23
CA PHE A 101 -9.11 -2.69 13.92
C PHE A 101 -10.61 -2.54 13.64
N ASP A 102 -11.28 -3.54 13.06
CA ASP A 102 -12.72 -3.51 12.80
C ASP A 102 -13.57 -3.49 14.09
N ASP A 103 -13.08 -4.12 15.15
CA ASP A 103 -13.65 -4.15 16.51
C ASP A 103 -12.83 -3.33 17.53
N ALA A 104 -12.01 -2.37 17.08
CA ALA A 104 -11.07 -1.62 17.92
C ALA A 104 -11.72 -0.94 19.15
N GLU A 105 -13.01 -0.60 19.08
CA GLU A 105 -13.76 -0.05 20.21
C GLU A 105 -13.79 -0.99 21.42
N THR A 106 -13.89 -2.31 21.21
CA THR A 106 -14.07 -3.31 22.29
C THR A 106 -12.87 -4.23 22.47
N ALA A 107 -11.91 -4.24 21.54
CA ALA A 107 -10.74 -5.12 21.58
C ALA A 107 -9.87 -4.91 22.84
N ALA A 108 -9.51 -6.02 23.50
CA ALA A 108 -8.65 -5.99 24.69
C ALA A 108 -7.15 -5.92 24.35
N ASN A 109 -6.72 -6.41 23.18
CA ASN A 109 -5.32 -6.57 22.80
C ASN A 109 -4.82 -5.50 21.81
N ILE A 110 -5.13 -4.22 22.07
CA ILE A 110 -4.79 -3.09 21.19
C ILE A 110 -3.27 -2.98 20.94
N GLU A 111 -2.44 -3.14 21.97
CA GLU A 111 -0.97 -3.03 21.80
C GLU A 111 -0.39 -4.11 20.88
N GLU A 112 -0.91 -5.33 20.97
CA GLU A 112 -0.51 -6.45 20.10
C GLU A 112 -0.94 -6.19 18.65
N ARG A 113 -2.17 -5.72 18.45
CA ARG A 113 -2.70 -5.35 17.13
C ARG A 113 -1.91 -4.20 16.50
N ILE A 114 -1.48 -3.20 17.28
CA ILE A 114 -0.59 -2.13 16.82
C ILE A 114 0.76 -2.70 16.37
N ARG A 115 1.33 -3.66 17.11
CA ARG A 115 2.57 -4.33 16.71
C ARG A 115 2.39 -5.09 15.41
N ALA A 116 1.30 -5.84 15.28
CA ALA A 116 0.97 -6.55 14.04
C ALA A 116 0.78 -5.59 12.86
N ALA A 117 0.12 -4.45 13.07
CA ALA A 117 -0.06 -3.43 12.05
C ALA A 117 1.27 -2.81 11.58
N LYS A 118 2.23 -2.57 12.50
CA LYS A 118 3.59 -2.16 12.12
C LYS A 118 4.26 -3.14 11.16
N GLU A 119 4.17 -4.45 11.46
CA GLU A 119 4.76 -5.48 10.61
C GLU A 119 4.06 -5.52 9.24
N LYS A 120 2.72 -5.46 9.22
CA LYS A 120 1.94 -5.41 7.96
C LYS A 120 2.30 -4.18 7.11
N PHE A 121 2.38 -2.98 7.68
CA PHE A 121 2.82 -1.80 6.93
C PHE A 121 4.24 -1.97 6.37
N THR A 122 5.14 -2.63 7.11
CA THR A 122 6.51 -2.88 6.64
C THR A 122 6.52 -3.83 5.44
N THR A 123 5.81 -4.96 5.54
CA THR A 123 5.63 -5.91 4.44
C THR A 123 5.02 -5.27 3.19
N ILE A 124 3.96 -4.48 3.37
CA ILE A 124 3.31 -3.73 2.29
C ILE A 124 4.33 -2.81 1.59
N ALA A 125 5.12 -2.06 2.37
CA ALA A 125 6.11 -1.15 1.81
C ALA A 125 7.19 -1.89 1.02
N ASP A 126 7.67 -3.03 1.52
CA ASP A 126 8.69 -3.85 0.83
C ASP A 126 8.15 -4.38 -0.50
N MET A 127 6.92 -4.91 -0.50
CA MET A 127 6.28 -5.46 -1.70
C MET A 127 6.00 -4.39 -2.75
N GLU A 128 5.50 -3.22 -2.34
CA GLU A 128 5.26 -2.13 -3.28
C GLU A 128 6.56 -1.55 -3.81
N GLU A 129 7.61 -1.46 -2.99
CA GLU A 129 8.94 -1.06 -3.45
C GLU A 129 9.49 -2.00 -4.51
N GLU A 130 9.44 -3.31 -4.28
CA GLU A 130 9.87 -4.32 -5.26
C GLU A 130 9.02 -4.21 -6.54
N ALA A 131 7.70 -4.04 -6.44
CA ALA A 131 6.82 -3.92 -7.60
C ALA A 131 7.15 -2.68 -8.44
N PHE A 132 7.32 -1.52 -7.81
CA PHE A 132 7.62 -0.29 -8.53
C PHE A 132 9.06 -0.24 -9.06
N GLN A 133 10.03 -0.83 -8.37
CA GLN A 133 11.40 -1.00 -8.90
C GLN A 133 11.39 -1.89 -10.13
N TYR A 134 10.69 -3.03 -10.07
CA TYR A 134 10.57 -3.92 -11.21
C TYR A 134 9.94 -3.23 -12.42
N LEU A 135 8.91 -2.40 -12.22
CA LEU A 135 8.34 -1.58 -13.30
C LEU A 135 9.31 -0.51 -13.82
N ALA A 136 10.17 0.06 -12.97
CA ALA A 136 11.18 1.03 -13.39
C ALA A 136 12.22 0.41 -14.34
N GLU A 137 12.59 -0.84 -14.08
CA GLU A 137 13.61 -1.58 -14.84
C GLU A 137 13.07 -2.21 -16.13
N ASN A 138 11.76 -2.51 -16.19
CA ASN A 138 11.19 -3.36 -17.24
C ASN A 138 10.09 -2.69 -18.09
N ILE A 139 9.82 -1.39 -17.91
CA ILE A 139 8.97 -0.62 -18.82
C ILE A 139 9.86 0.25 -19.72
N PRO A 140 9.75 0.13 -21.07
CA PRO A 140 10.50 0.96 -22.01
C PRO A 140 10.32 2.44 -21.73
N THR A 141 11.41 3.20 -21.74
CA THR A 141 11.30 4.67 -21.73
C THR A 141 10.92 5.14 -23.13
N SER A 142 10.13 6.20 -23.23
CA SER A 142 9.65 6.78 -24.51
C SER A 142 10.77 7.28 -25.44
N THR A 143 12.03 6.99 -25.13
CA THR A 143 13.22 7.33 -25.91
C THR A 143 13.68 6.18 -26.82
N GLU A 144 13.17 4.96 -26.64
CA GLU A 144 13.59 3.77 -27.39
C GLU A 144 12.70 3.46 -28.62
N GLU A 145 11.55 4.11 -28.78
CA GLU A 145 10.61 3.88 -29.91
C GLU A 145 11.02 4.55 -31.23
N HIS A 146 12.22 5.12 -31.34
CA HIS A 146 12.67 5.84 -32.55
C HIS A 146 13.95 5.27 -33.20
N GLN A 147 14.36 4.04 -32.88
CA GLN A 147 15.55 3.44 -33.49
C GLN A 147 15.31 2.24 -34.42
N GLU A 148 14.06 1.89 -34.73
CA GLU A 148 13.77 0.91 -35.77
C GLU A 148 12.88 1.52 -36.86
N THR A 149 13.53 2.14 -37.86
CA THR A 149 13.03 2.38 -39.22
C THR A 149 14.06 1.89 -40.22
#